data_AF-A0A3M6VPG7-F1
#
_entry.id   AF-A0A3M6VPG7-F1
#
_cell.length_a   1.000
_cell.length_b   1.000
_cell.length_c   1.000
_cell.angle_alpha   90.00
_cell.angle_beta   90.00
_cell.angle_gamma   90.00
#
_symmetry.space_group_name_H-M   'P 1'
#
loop_
_entity.id
_entity.type
_entity.pdbx_description
1 polymer ?
#
loop_
_entity_poly.entity_id
_entity_poly.type
_entity_poly.pdbx_seq_one_letter_code
_entity_poly.pdbx_strand_id
1 'polypeptide(L)'
;MEPLAANEHGAGAAWAAIKTDAGGGKKRKRLQKKAPGAPKRGKSPYILFSMEKREEIKATMPDNSKVTDVMRAIADAWGKMNDDDKQPWKVAAEADKQRYEEEMAAYDGPLRVPNKRAKKHPDAPKRASSAFLFYSQVMRPRIKAEHQDMKNTEISKQLGEAWAKATDEQKAPFVAKEKIDRARYKREMEEWNSHKAEREYNESQQQFNNYAAMTGFDQISYTGSYSTTEV
;
A
#
# COMPACT_ATOMS: atom_id res chain seq x y z
N MET A 1 -49.90 51.11 10.03
CA MET A 1 -51.07 50.23 9.86
C MET A 1 -50.56 48.81 9.77
N GLU A 2 -50.72 48.08 10.87
CA GLU A 2 -50.67 46.61 11.00
C GLU A 2 -51.67 45.88 10.04
N PRO A 3 -51.76 44.53 10.00
CA PRO A 3 -50.73 43.46 9.87
C PRO A 3 -51.26 42.33 8.94
N LEU A 4 -50.88 41.05 9.20
CA LEU A 4 -51.34 39.75 8.64
C LEU A 4 -50.43 39.17 7.52
N ALA A 5 -49.92 37.93 7.55
CA ALA A 5 -50.23 36.76 8.36
C ALA A 5 -48.99 35.84 8.46
N ALA A 6 -48.86 35.18 9.61
CA ALA A 6 -48.00 34.03 9.81
C ALA A 6 -48.48 32.85 8.95
N ASN A 7 -47.55 32.06 8.41
CA ASN A 7 -47.83 30.66 8.10
C ASN A 7 -46.61 29.79 8.35
N GLU A 8 -46.62 29.19 9.53
CA GLU A 8 -45.77 28.09 9.95
C GLU A 8 -46.35 26.79 9.38
N HIS A 9 -45.71 26.16 8.38
CA HIS A 9 -45.87 24.73 8.06
C HIS A 9 -44.58 24.33 7.34
N GLY A 10 -43.66 23.58 7.97
CA GLY A 10 -43.83 22.16 8.24
C GLY A 10 -42.57 21.46 7.73
N ALA A 11 -41.46 21.62 8.46
CA ALA A 11 -40.22 20.87 8.24
C ALA A 11 -40.42 19.43 8.71
N GLY A 12 -41.11 18.62 7.90
CA GLY A 12 -41.38 17.21 8.14
C GLY A 12 -40.38 16.30 7.43
N ALA A 13 -39.36 15.89 8.17
CA ALA A 13 -38.54 14.69 8.03
C ALA A 13 -38.80 13.75 6.82
N ALA A 14 -37.88 13.74 5.85
CA ALA A 14 -37.77 12.67 4.85
C ALA A 14 -36.31 12.38 4.44
N TRP A 15 -35.41 12.33 5.42
CA TRP A 15 -34.14 11.62 5.27
C TRP A 15 -34.07 10.62 6.41
N ALA A 16 -34.61 9.43 6.16
CA ALA A 16 -34.44 8.28 7.01
C ALA A 16 -32.93 8.09 7.26
N ALA A 17 -32.50 8.38 8.48
CA ALA A 17 -31.17 8.05 8.94
C ALA A 17 -31.03 6.52 8.89
N ILE A 18 -30.35 6.03 7.86
CA ILE A 18 -29.78 4.68 7.87
C ILE A 18 -28.82 4.68 9.06
N LYS A 19 -29.28 4.08 10.17
CA LYS A 19 -28.42 3.76 11.32
C LYS A 19 -27.36 2.81 10.80
N THR A 20 -26.18 3.33 10.50
CA THR A 20 -25.00 2.49 10.33
C THR A 20 -24.58 2.06 11.73
N ASP A 21 -24.87 0.80 12.02
CA ASP A 21 -24.28 0.06 13.14
C ASP A 21 -22.76 0.31 13.14
N ALA A 22 -22.29 1.00 14.18
CA ALA A 22 -20.90 1.38 14.35
C ALA A 22 -20.09 0.17 14.85
N GLY A 23 -19.97 -0.85 14.00
CA GLY A 23 -18.91 -1.85 14.14
C GLY A 23 -17.56 -1.17 13.99
N GLY A 24 -16.73 -1.23 15.05
CA GLY A 24 -15.42 -0.60 15.16
C GLY A 24 -14.59 -0.61 13.87
N GLY A 25 -14.64 0.51 13.14
CA GLY A 25 -14.03 0.65 11.83
C GLY A 25 -12.51 0.64 11.94
N LYS A 26 -11.88 -0.49 11.60
CA LYS A 26 -10.43 -0.53 11.33
C LYS A 26 -10.12 0.56 10.31
N LYS A 27 -9.29 1.54 10.68
CA LYS A 27 -8.86 2.64 9.80
C LYS A 27 -8.52 2.09 8.41
N ARG A 28 -9.22 2.54 7.36
CA ARG A 28 -8.97 2.13 5.97
C ARG A 28 -7.50 2.41 5.64
N LYS A 29 -6.71 1.35 5.44
CA LYS A 29 -5.29 1.49 5.09
C LYS A 29 -5.17 2.07 3.69
N ARG A 30 -4.25 3.03 3.50
CA ARG A 30 -3.96 3.62 2.19
C ARG A 30 -3.47 2.53 1.22
N LEU A 31 -4.06 2.49 0.03
CA LEU A 31 -3.74 1.52 -1.03
C LEU A 31 -2.34 1.73 -1.60
N GLN A 32 -1.86 2.98 -1.63
CA GLN A 32 -0.54 3.36 -2.10
C GLN A 32 0.28 4.04 -1.00
N LYS A 33 1.58 3.76 -0.98
CA LYS A 33 2.61 4.43 -0.16
C LYS A 33 3.53 5.26 -1.05
N LYS A 34 4.28 6.20 -0.46
CA LYS A 34 5.31 6.93 -1.20
C LYS A 34 6.38 5.95 -1.66
N ALA A 35 6.86 6.10 -2.88
CA ALA A 35 7.90 5.22 -3.40
C ALA A 35 9.21 5.41 -2.63
N PRO A 36 9.96 4.33 -2.38
CA PRO A 36 11.32 4.45 -1.88
C PRO A 36 12.14 5.18 -2.95
N GLY A 37 12.69 6.35 -2.61
CA GLY A 37 13.44 7.20 -3.54
C GLY A 37 12.64 8.32 -4.20
N ALA A 38 11.33 8.43 -3.97
CA ALA A 38 10.58 9.61 -4.41
C ALA A 38 11.05 10.87 -3.65
N PRO A 39 11.30 12.01 -4.34
CA PRO A 39 11.68 13.26 -3.71
C PRO A 39 10.74 13.63 -2.55
N LYS A 40 11.32 14.05 -1.43
CA LYS A 40 10.52 14.50 -0.29
C LYS A 40 10.00 15.90 -0.60
N ARG A 41 8.71 16.11 -0.38
CA ARG A 41 8.08 17.43 -0.58
C ARG A 41 8.87 18.54 0.09
N GLY A 42 8.91 19.69 -0.58
CA GLY A 42 9.41 20.93 -0.02
C GLY A 42 8.81 21.21 1.37
N LYS A 43 9.66 21.65 2.29
CA LYS A 43 9.35 22.05 3.66
C LYS A 43 8.75 23.44 3.64
N SER A 44 7.65 23.60 4.37
CA SER A 44 7.01 24.89 4.62
C SER A 44 7.84 25.74 5.59
N PRO A 45 7.69 27.08 5.62
CA PRO A 45 8.39 27.96 6.57
C PRO A 45 8.23 27.49 8.02
N TYR A 46 7.02 27.08 8.40
CA TYR A 46 6.73 26.53 9.73
C TYR A 46 7.47 25.22 10.01
N ILE A 47 7.65 24.36 9.01
CA ILE A 47 8.36 23.09 9.19
C ILE A 47 9.85 23.34 9.44
N LEU A 48 10.47 24.25 8.70
CA LEU A 48 11.86 24.66 8.92
C LEU A 48 12.04 25.25 10.32
N PHE A 49 11.18 26.19 10.70
CA PHE A 49 11.15 26.74 12.05
C PHE A 49 10.97 25.66 13.12
N SER A 50 10.03 24.73 12.92
CA SER A 50 9.78 23.65 13.87
C SER A 50 10.96 22.68 13.97
N MET A 51 11.81 22.54 12.96
CA MET A 51 12.97 21.66 13.04
C MET A 51 14.05 22.27 13.95
N GLU A 52 14.30 23.57 13.82
CA GLU A 52 15.29 24.28 14.62
C GLU A 52 14.81 24.53 16.05
N LYS A 53 13.61 25.08 16.21
CA LYS A 53 13.06 25.39 17.54
C LYS A 53 12.60 24.17 18.32
N ARG A 54 12.43 23.02 17.68
CA ARG A 54 12.11 21.79 18.42
C ARG A 54 13.23 21.36 19.35
N GLU A 55 14.49 21.52 18.96
CA GLU A 55 15.61 21.12 19.83
C GLU A 55 15.74 22.08 21.00
N GLU A 56 15.60 23.39 20.76
CA GLU A 56 15.58 24.42 21.81
C GLU A 56 14.42 24.24 22.80
N ILE A 57 13.19 24.06 22.29
CA ILE A 57 12.00 23.88 23.15
C ILE A 57 12.02 22.53 23.86
N LYS A 58 12.59 21.49 23.23
CA LYS A 58 12.77 20.20 23.91
C LYS A 58 13.79 20.29 25.03
N ALA A 59 14.84 21.11 24.90
CA ALA A 59 15.84 21.30 25.94
C ALA A 59 15.32 22.13 27.14
N THR A 60 14.38 23.05 26.92
CA THR A 60 13.76 23.83 27.99
C THR A 60 12.62 23.08 28.70
N MET A 61 12.09 22.03 28.08
CA MET A 61 11.10 21.15 28.67
C MET A 61 11.74 20.00 29.45
N PRO A 62 11.07 19.48 30.50
CA PRO A 62 11.51 18.27 31.19
C PRO A 62 11.68 17.10 30.21
N ASP A 63 12.70 16.25 30.40
CA ASP A 63 13.05 15.16 29.47
C ASP A 63 11.91 14.15 29.23
N ASN A 64 10.99 14.00 30.20
CA ASN A 64 9.81 13.15 30.08
C ASN A 64 8.59 13.84 29.42
N SER A 65 8.76 15.02 28.82
CA SER A 65 7.67 15.73 28.16
C SER A 65 7.24 15.01 26.88
N LYS A 66 5.92 14.92 26.67
CA LYS A 66 5.39 14.28 25.46
C LYS A 66 5.74 15.13 24.24
N VAL A 67 6.10 14.48 23.13
CA VAL A 67 6.37 15.16 21.85
C VAL A 67 5.19 16.03 21.41
N THR A 68 3.96 15.67 21.77
CA THR A 68 2.76 16.47 21.50
C THR A 68 2.79 17.84 22.16
N ASP A 69 3.37 17.95 23.36
CA ASP A 69 3.40 19.18 24.14
C ASP A 69 4.52 20.10 23.64
N VAL A 70 5.66 19.52 23.27
CA VAL A 70 6.74 20.22 22.55
C VAL A 70 6.22 20.80 21.22
N MET A 71 5.48 20.02 20.43
CA MET A 71 4.92 20.49 19.16
C MET A 71 3.88 21.60 19.33
N ARG A 72 3.13 21.60 20.44
CA ARG A 72 2.17 22.66 20.78
C ARG A 72 2.88 23.96 21.12
N ALA A 73 3.92 23.90 21.95
CA ALA A 73 4.73 25.06 22.29
C ALA A 73 5.43 25.68 21.06
N ILE A 74 5.88 24.87 20.10
CA ILE A 74 6.42 25.35 18.81
C ILE A 74 5.32 26.08 18.01
N ALA A 75 4.11 25.54 17.95
CA ALA A 75 3.01 26.18 17.23
C ALA A 75 2.64 27.54 17.86
N ASP A 76 2.61 27.62 19.19
CA ASP A 76 2.35 28.87 19.91
C ASP A 76 3.47 29.90 19.68
N ALA A 77 4.74 29.46 19.65
CA ALA A 77 5.88 30.33 19.34
C ALA A 77 5.82 30.88 17.91
N TRP A 78 5.49 30.05 16.92
CA TRP A 78 5.30 30.49 15.53
C TRP A 78 4.12 31.47 15.39
N GLY A 79 3.04 31.24 16.14
CA GLY A 79 1.87 32.12 16.15
C GLY A 79 2.19 33.53 16.66
N LYS A 80 3.08 33.64 17.66
CA LYS A 80 3.49 34.92 18.28
C LYS A 80 4.54 35.70 17.48
N MET A 81 5.21 35.07 16.52
CA MET A 81 6.22 35.74 15.68
C MET A 81 5.59 36.71 14.67
N ASN A 82 6.24 37.86 14.46
CA ASN A 82 5.80 38.85 13.48
C ASN A 82 6.16 38.43 12.04
N ASP A 83 5.64 39.12 11.03
CA ASP A 83 5.92 38.76 9.63
C ASP A 83 7.41 38.91 9.26
N ASP A 84 8.08 39.90 9.86
CA ASP A 84 9.51 40.14 9.68
C ASP A 84 10.37 38.99 10.24
N ASP A 85 10.02 38.46 11.42
CA ASP A 85 10.71 37.29 12.00
C ASP A 85 10.44 36.00 11.20
N LYS A 86 9.32 35.97 10.47
CA LYS A 86 8.93 34.86 9.59
C LYS A 86 9.62 34.92 8.24
N GLN A 87 10.11 36.09 7.80
CA GLN A 87 10.76 36.25 6.50
C GLN A 87 11.94 35.32 6.24
N PRO A 88 12.94 35.16 7.14
CA PRO A 88 14.04 34.23 6.88
C PRO A 88 13.55 32.80 6.62
N TRP A 89 12.48 32.38 7.31
CA TRP A 89 11.88 31.06 7.10
C TRP A 89 11.10 30.96 5.79
N LYS A 90 10.51 32.06 5.30
CA LYS A 90 9.86 32.12 3.98
C LYS A 90 10.89 31.95 2.86
N VAL A 91 12.00 32.68 2.93
CA VAL A 91 13.11 32.56 1.96
C VAL A 91 13.71 31.15 1.99
N ALA A 92 13.96 30.59 3.18
CA ALA A 92 14.48 29.23 3.31
C ALA A 92 13.51 28.17 2.76
N ALA A 93 12.18 28.36 2.92
CA ALA A 93 11.19 27.46 2.34
C ALA A 93 11.09 27.58 0.82
N GLU A 94 11.31 28.76 0.26
CA GLU A 94 11.37 28.95 -1.19
C GLU A 94 12.59 28.26 -1.81
N ALA A 95 13.77 28.36 -1.16
CA ALA A 95 14.94 27.58 -1.56
C ALA A 95 14.70 26.06 -1.45
N ASP A 96 14.03 25.61 -0.38
CA ASP A 96 13.67 24.20 -0.18
C ASP A 96 12.65 23.70 -1.21
N LYS A 97 11.75 24.58 -1.67
CA LYS A 97 10.83 24.35 -2.78
C LYS A 97 11.58 24.18 -4.10
N GLN A 98 12.55 25.04 -4.40
CA GLN A 98 13.39 24.93 -5.59
C GLN A 98 14.17 23.60 -5.61
N ARG A 99 14.80 23.22 -4.50
CA ARG A 99 15.43 21.89 -4.37
C ARG A 99 14.45 20.76 -4.69
N TYR A 100 13.22 20.82 -4.17
CA TYR A 100 12.22 19.80 -4.46
C TYR A 100 11.80 19.79 -5.94
N GLU A 101 11.68 20.95 -6.58
CA GLU A 101 11.36 21.06 -8.01
C GLU A 101 12.47 20.49 -8.89
N GLU A 102 13.75 20.74 -8.55
CA GLU A 102 14.90 20.16 -9.24
C GLU A 102 14.99 18.64 -9.03
N GLU A 103 14.84 18.15 -7.79
CA GLU A 103 14.79 16.72 -7.48
C GLU A 103 13.62 16.03 -8.21
N MET A 104 12.47 16.69 -8.31
CA MET A 104 11.30 16.20 -9.03
C MET A 104 11.49 16.20 -10.54
N ALA A 105 12.15 17.22 -11.10
CA ALA A 105 12.48 17.28 -12.52
C ALA A 105 13.48 16.20 -12.92
N ALA A 106 14.42 15.85 -12.03
CA ALA A 106 15.37 14.75 -12.23
C ALA A 106 14.78 13.36 -11.93
N TYR A 107 13.59 13.28 -11.31
CA TYR A 107 13.01 12.02 -10.86
C TYR A 107 12.07 11.40 -11.90
N ASP A 108 12.53 10.32 -12.51
CA ASP A 108 11.77 9.53 -13.50
C ASP A 108 10.91 8.39 -12.88
N GLY A 109 10.91 8.29 -11.55
CA GLY A 109 10.22 7.20 -10.86
C GLY A 109 8.73 7.46 -10.55
N PRO A 110 7.97 6.42 -10.18
CA PRO A 110 6.60 6.60 -9.71
C PRO A 110 6.61 7.23 -8.31
N LEU A 111 5.90 8.35 -8.10
CA LEU A 111 5.81 8.99 -6.76
C LEU A 111 5.17 8.11 -5.69
N ARG A 112 4.36 7.13 -6.14
CA ARG A 112 3.63 6.22 -5.27
C ARG A 112 3.70 4.80 -5.79
N VAL A 113 3.90 3.86 -4.86
CA VAL A 113 3.86 2.43 -5.13
C VAL A 113 2.73 1.77 -4.35
N PRO A 114 2.15 0.67 -4.87
CA PRO A 114 1.20 -0.14 -4.12
C PRO A 114 1.76 -0.52 -2.74
N ASN A 115 0.92 -0.42 -1.71
CA ASN A 115 1.31 -0.78 -0.34
C ASN A 115 1.54 -2.30 -0.21
N LYS A 116 0.81 -3.09 -1.01
CA LYS A 116 0.95 -4.54 -1.09
C LYS A 116 1.37 -4.93 -2.51
N ARG A 117 2.19 -5.98 -2.60
CA ARG A 117 2.46 -6.64 -3.89
C ARG A 117 1.14 -7.18 -4.45
N ALA A 118 0.99 -7.11 -5.76
CA ALA A 118 -0.16 -7.70 -6.45
C ALA A 118 -0.27 -9.19 -6.06
N LYS A 119 -1.51 -9.66 -5.88
CA LYS A 119 -1.75 -11.10 -5.72
C LYS A 119 -1.40 -11.77 -7.04
N LYS A 120 -0.66 -12.88 -6.97
CA LYS A 120 -0.41 -13.70 -8.17
C LYS A 120 -1.73 -14.37 -8.59
N HIS A 121 -1.85 -14.69 -9.88
CA HIS A 121 -2.95 -15.48 -10.40
C HIS A 121 -3.04 -16.81 -9.62
N PRO A 122 -4.23 -17.31 -9.24
CA PRO A 122 -4.38 -18.57 -8.52
C PRO A 122 -3.68 -19.76 -9.19
N ASP A 123 -3.72 -19.79 -10.53
CA ASP A 123 -3.13 -20.87 -11.34
C ASP A 123 -1.65 -20.64 -11.69
N ALA A 124 -1.05 -19.53 -11.24
CA ALA A 124 0.36 -19.29 -11.50
C ALA A 124 1.23 -20.34 -10.79
N PRO A 125 2.28 -20.87 -11.45
CA PRO A 125 3.18 -21.83 -10.84
C PRO A 125 3.68 -21.40 -9.47
N LYS A 126 3.63 -22.33 -8.51
CA LYS A 126 4.15 -22.09 -7.16
C LYS A 126 5.66 -21.97 -7.24
N ARG A 127 6.24 -21.07 -6.44
CA ARG A 127 7.70 -20.85 -6.42
C ARG A 127 8.44 -22.13 -6.08
N ALA A 128 9.62 -22.30 -6.68
CA ALA A 128 10.56 -23.33 -6.27
C ALA A 128 10.85 -23.25 -4.75
N SER A 129 10.80 -24.41 -4.11
CA SER A 129 11.15 -24.66 -2.72
C SER A 129 12.67 -24.69 -2.57
N SER A 130 13.18 -24.03 -1.53
CA SER A 130 14.60 -24.06 -1.20
C SER A 130 15.01 -25.38 -0.55
N ALA A 131 16.31 -25.67 -0.51
CA ALA A 131 16.84 -26.83 0.21
C ALA A 131 16.39 -26.86 1.68
N PHE A 132 16.36 -25.70 2.32
CA PHE A 132 15.84 -25.57 3.69
C PHE A 132 14.36 -25.95 3.79
N LEU A 133 13.52 -25.59 2.81
CA LEU A 133 12.10 -25.98 2.85
C LEU A 133 11.94 -27.49 2.77
N PHE A 134 12.69 -28.17 1.90
CA PHE A 134 12.70 -29.64 1.84
C PHE A 134 13.22 -30.28 3.13
N TYR A 135 14.28 -29.72 3.73
CA TYR A 135 14.78 -30.15 5.04
C TYR A 135 13.73 -29.98 6.14
N SER A 136 13.10 -28.81 6.19
CA SER A 136 12.07 -28.48 7.18
C SER A 136 10.85 -29.40 7.04
N GLN A 137 10.46 -29.81 5.83
CA GLN A 137 9.34 -30.74 5.62
C GLN A 137 9.60 -32.12 6.26
N VAL A 138 10.86 -32.59 6.24
CA VAL A 138 11.24 -33.89 6.81
C VAL A 138 11.46 -33.80 8.33
N MET A 139 12.08 -32.72 8.82
CA MET A 139 12.48 -32.60 10.22
C MET A 139 11.39 -32.05 11.13
N ARG A 140 10.53 -31.18 10.62
CA ARG A 140 9.40 -30.59 11.36
C ARG A 140 8.44 -31.62 11.98
N PRO A 141 8.00 -32.69 11.29
CA PRO A 141 7.15 -33.70 11.93
C PRO A 141 7.89 -34.48 13.03
N ARG A 142 9.21 -34.68 12.90
CA ARG A 142 10.03 -35.34 13.94
C ARG A 142 10.09 -34.51 15.22
N ILE A 143 10.44 -33.23 15.08
CA ILE A 143 10.50 -32.29 16.22
C ILE A 143 9.10 -32.09 16.84
N LYS A 144 8.05 -32.06 16.02
CA LYS A 144 6.67 -31.96 16.53
C LYS A 144 6.23 -33.22 17.29
N ALA A 145 6.70 -34.40 16.90
CA ALA A 145 6.41 -35.63 17.61
C ALA A 145 7.15 -35.69 18.97
N GLU A 146 8.39 -35.21 19.02
CA GLU A 146 9.19 -35.11 20.25
C GLU A 146 8.70 -34.00 21.19
N HIS A 147 8.18 -32.91 20.62
CA HIS A 147 7.70 -31.74 21.35
C HIS A 147 6.28 -31.36 20.92
N GLN A 148 5.30 -32.20 21.30
CA GLN A 148 3.89 -32.09 20.88
C GLN A 148 3.23 -30.76 21.31
N ASP A 149 3.67 -30.17 22.43
CA ASP A 149 3.13 -28.90 22.96
C ASP A 149 3.88 -27.66 22.47
N MET A 150 4.99 -27.83 21.75
CA MET A 150 5.82 -26.70 21.35
C MET A 150 5.15 -25.86 20.27
N LYS A 151 5.25 -24.53 20.42
CA LYS A 151 4.66 -23.62 19.45
C LYS A 151 5.38 -23.74 18.12
N ASN A 152 4.60 -23.67 17.05
CA ASN A 152 5.09 -23.78 15.69
C ASN A 152 6.24 -22.80 15.33
N THR A 153 6.27 -21.66 16.02
CA THR A 153 7.30 -20.62 15.90
C THR A 153 8.64 -21.06 16.48
N GLU A 154 8.64 -21.83 17.56
CA GLU A 154 9.86 -22.34 18.22
C GLU A 154 10.47 -23.48 17.42
N ILE A 155 9.64 -24.42 16.95
CA ILE A 155 10.07 -25.49 16.03
C ILE A 155 10.75 -24.88 14.79
N SER A 156 10.18 -23.81 14.24
CA SER A 156 10.76 -23.13 13.07
C SER A 156 12.11 -22.47 13.36
N LYS A 157 12.30 -21.91 14.57
CA LYS A 157 13.58 -21.34 15.00
C LYS A 157 14.64 -22.44 15.13
N GLN A 158 14.32 -23.53 15.83
CA GLN A 158 15.21 -24.68 16.00
C GLN A 158 15.63 -25.28 14.65
N LEU A 159 14.70 -25.44 13.71
CA LEU A 159 15.02 -25.91 12.35
C LEU A 159 15.98 -24.99 11.61
N GLY A 160 15.80 -23.67 11.75
CA GLY A 160 16.70 -22.69 11.13
C GLY A 160 18.12 -22.78 11.69
N GLU A 161 18.27 -22.92 13.01
CA GLU A 161 19.56 -23.12 13.67
C GLU A 161 20.20 -24.47 13.30
N ALA A 162 19.42 -25.54 13.26
CA ALA A 162 19.88 -26.86 12.86
C ALA A 162 20.35 -26.87 11.40
N TRP A 163 19.64 -26.19 10.50
CA TRP A 163 20.08 -26.02 9.12
C TRP A 163 21.34 -25.17 8.98
N ALA A 164 21.48 -24.11 9.79
CA ALA A 164 22.69 -23.29 9.80
C ALA A 164 23.92 -24.11 10.22
N LYS A 165 23.77 -24.98 11.24
CA LYS A 165 24.82 -25.86 11.76
C LYS A 165 25.07 -27.13 10.94
N ALA A 166 24.12 -27.53 10.08
CA ALA A 166 24.25 -28.75 9.27
C ALA A 166 25.43 -28.65 8.28
N THR A 167 26.14 -29.77 8.11
CA THR A 167 27.27 -29.87 7.18
C THR A 167 26.80 -29.87 5.73
N ASP A 168 27.70 -29.54 4.80
CA ASP A 168 27.37 -29.51 3.37
C ASP A 168 26.94 -30.89 2.83
N GLU A 169 27.46 -31.98 3.40
CA GLU A 169 27.03 -33.34 3.11
C GLU A 169 25.58 -33.61 3.52
N GLN A 170 25.18 -33.13 4.70
CA GLN A 170 23.80 -33.24 5.18
C GLN A 170 22.84 -32.38 4.36
N LYS A 171 23.33 -31.25 3.83
CA LYS A 171 22.58 -30.34 2.95
C LYS A 171 22.52 -30.86 1.51
N ALA A 172 23.52 -31.61 1.05
CA ALA A 172 23.64 -32.09 -0.33
C ALA A 172 22.37 -32.74 -0.92
N PRO A 173 21.68 -33.70 -0.25
CA PRO A 173 20.46 -34.29 -0.79
C PRO A 173 19.32 -33.26 -0.94
N PHE A 174 19.25 -32.28 -0.06
CA PHE A 174 18.23 -31.21 -0.13
C PHE A 174 18.57 -30.15 -1.18
N VAL A 175 19.85 -29.86 -1.38
CA VAL A 175 20.34 -28.98 -2.46
C VAL A 175 20.09 -29.63 -3.83
N ALA A 176 20.27 -30.94 -3.96
CA ALA A 176 19.92 -31.67 -5.18
C ALA A 176 18.41 -31.56 -5.48
N LYS A 177 17.55 -31.76 -4.46
CA LYS A 177 16.10 -31.56 -4.58
C LYS A 177 15.73 -30.12 -4.97
N GLU A 178 16.39 -29.12 -4.38
CA GLU A 178 16.22 -27.72 -4.76
C GLU A 178 16.58 -27.47 -6.23
N LYS A 179 17.67 -28.04 -6.73
CA LYS A 179 18.05 -27.88 -8.15
C LYS A 179 16.98 -28.44 -9.09
N ILE A 180 16.47 -29.64 -8.78
CA ILE A 180 15.38 -30.27 -9.54
C ILE A 180 14.11 -29.39 -9.49
N ASP A 181 13.76 -28.89 -8.31
CA ASP A 181 12.56 -28.09 -8.11
C ASP A 181 12.64 -26.71 -8.79
N ARG A 182 13.83 -26.10 -8.79
CA ARG A 182 14.11 -24.88 -9.55
C ARG A 182 13.98 -25.12 -11.05
N ALA A 183 14.44 -26.26 -11.57
CA ALA A 183 14.28 -26.62 -12.97
C ALA A 183 12.80 -26.83 -13.34
N ARG A 184 12.03 -27.54 -12.48
CA ARG A 184 10.57 -27.70 -12.61
C ARG A 184 9.86 -26.34 -12.66
N TYR A 185 10.13 -25.45 -11.70
CA TYR A 185 9.53 -24.11 -11.66
C TYR A 185 9.92 -23.27 -12.88
N LYS A 186 11.17 -23.37 -13.35
CA LYS A 186 11.62 -22.65 -14.54
C LYS A 186 10.81 -23.06 -15.77
N ARG A 187 10.66 -24.36 -16.02
CA ARG A 187 9.84 -24.89 -17.11
C ARG A 187 8.38 -24.50 -16.99
N GLU A 188 7.78 -24.71 -15.82
CA GLU A 188 6.37 -24.33 -15.57
C GLU A 188 6.15 -22.82 -15.74
N MET A 189 7.11 -21.99 -15.35
CA MET A 189 7.04 -20.54 -15.55
C MET A 189 7.19 -20.13 -17.01
N GLU A 190 8.02 -20.83 -17.80
CA GLU A 190 8.14 -20.60 -19.25
C GLU A 190 6.82 -20.91 -19.96
N GLU A 191 6.23 -22.07 -19.65
CA GLU A 191 4.89 -22.45 -20.14
C GLU A 191 3.80 -21.49 -19.65
N TRP A 192 3.85 -21.07 -18.38
CA TRP A 192 2.93 -20.07 -17.86
C TRP A 192 3.09 -18.74 -18.60
N ASN A 193 4.31 -18.32 -18.90
CA ASN A 193 4.55 -17.06 -19.59
C ASN A 193 4.17 -17.12 -21.07
N SER A 194 4.31 -18.26 -21.75
CA SER A 194 3.91 -18.40 -23.16
C SER A 194 2.40 -18.22 -23.34
N HIS A 195 1.60 -18.76 -22.43
CA HIS A 195 0.13 -18.62 -22.44
C HIS A 195 -0.35 -17.30 -21.84
N LYS A 196 0.54 -16.34 -21.53
CA LYS A 196 0.15 -15.09 -20.87
C LYS A 196 -0.83 -14.27 -21.72
N ALA A 197 -0.52 -14.07 -23.01
CA ALA A 197 -1.36 -13.26 -23.89
C ALA A 197 -2.75 -13.90 -24.11
N GLU A 198 -2.79 -15.23 -24.27
CA GLU A 198 -4.05 -15.97 -24.42
C GLU A 198 -4.90 -15.91 -23.15
N ARG A 199 -4.29 -16.06 -21.96
CA ARG A 199 -5.01 -15.89 -20.69
C ARG A 199 -5.54 -14.48 -20.52
N GLU A 200 -4.74 -13.45 -20.81
CA GLU A 200 -5.18 -12.05 -20.75
C GLU A 200 -6.34 -11.77 -21.72
N TYR A 201 -6.30 -12.35 -22.92
CA TYR A 201 -7.39 -12.27 -23.89
C TYR A 201 -8.66 -12.96 -23.38
N ASN A 202 -8.54 -14.20 -22.89
CA ASN A 202 -9.68 -14.96 -22.36
C ASN A 202 -10.30 -14.29 -21.13
N GLU A 203 -9.47 -13.76 -20.22
CA GLU A 203 -9.93 -12.99 -19.06
C GLU A 203 -10.67 -11.71 -19.50
N SER A 204 -10.16 -11.00 -20.51
CA SER A 204 -10.83 -9.82 -21.08
C SER A 204 -12.18 -10.15 -21.69
N GLN A 205 -12.25 -11.22 -22.51
CA GLN A 205 -13.51 -11.70 -23.08
C GLN A 205 -14.51 -12.11 -22.01
N GLN A 206 -14.05 -12.82 -20.97
CA GLN A 206 -14.90 -13.20 -19.85
C GLN A 206 -15.39 -11.98 -19.07
N GLN A 207 -14.54 -10.98 -18.84
CA GLN A 207 -14.94 -9.71 -18.21
C GLN A 207 -15.96 -8.96 -19.05
N PHE A 208 -15.75 -8.89 -20.36
CA PHE A 208 -16.69 -8.29 -21.30
C PHE A 208 -18.04 -9.01 -21.28
N ASN A 209 -18.04 -10.35 -21.38
CA ASN A 209 -19.27 -11.14 -21.33
C ASN A 209 -19.99 -10.99 -19.98
N ASN A 210 -19.25 -10.99 -18.87
CA ASN A 210 -19.82 -10.75 -17.54
C ASN A 210 -20.41 -9.33 -17.43
N TYR A 211 -19.76 -8.33 -18.01
CA TYR A 211 -20.25 -6.95 -18.04
C TYR A 211 -21.50 -6.81 -18.92
N ALA A 212 -21.50 -7.40 -20.12
CA ALA A 212 -22.66 -7.43 -21.02
C ALA A 212 -23.86 -8.11 -20.34
N ALA A 213 -23.65 -9.26 -19.68
CA ALA A 213 -24.68 -9.96 -18.91
C ALA A 213 -25.18 -9.15 -17.71
N MET A 214 -24.30 -8.40 -17.02
CA MET A 214 -24.67 -7.57 -15.87
C MET A 214 -25.42 -6.30 -16.27
N THR A 215 -25.11 -5.74 -17.44
CA THR A 215 -25.71 -4.48 -17.91
C THR A 215 -26.93 -4.70 -18.80
N GLY A 216 -27.19 -5.94 -19.22
CA GLY A 216 -28.31 -6.27 -20.12
C GLY A 216 -28.19 -5.63 -21.50
N PHE A 217 -26.99 -5.18 -21.88
CA PHE A 217 -26.72 -4.57 -23.18
C PHE A 217 -26.57 -5.68 -24.22
N ASP A 218 -27.70 -6.27 -24.59
CA ASP A 218 -27.80 -7.11 -25.78
C ASP A 218 -27.45 -6.24 -26.99
N GLN A 219 -26.67 -6.77 -27.93
CA GLN A 219 -26.18 -6.02 -29.08
C GLN A 219 -27.33 -5.30 -29.79
N ILE A 220 -27.42 -3.97 -29.65
CA ILE A 220 -28.18 -3.14 -30.57
C ILE A 220 -27.47 -3.31 -31.92
N SER A 221 -28.02 -4.19 -32.76
CA SER A 221 -27.64 -4.29 -34.16
C SER A 221 -27.84 -2.91 -34.78
N TYR A 222 -26.75 -2.17 -34.97
CA TYR A 222 -26.76 -0.92 -35.72
C TYR A 222 -26.94 -1.26 -37.20
N THR A 223 -28.15 -1.66 -37.59
CA THR A 223 -28.57 -1.66 -39.00
C THR A 223 -28.92 -0.22 -39.37
N GLY A 224 -27.92 0.67 -39.34
CA GLY A 224 -28.03 2.01 -39.87
C GLY A 224 -27.87 1.94 -41.39
N SER A 225 -28.98 1.80 -42.12
CA SER A 225 -29.01 2.00 -43.56
C SER A 225 -28.70 3.47 -43.85
N TYR A 226 -27.45 3.77 -44.22
CA TYR A 226 -27.15 5.05 -44.85
C TYR A 226 -27.75 5.04 -46.25
N SER A 227 -28.92 5.68 -46.39
CA SER A 227 -29.48 6.03 -47.69
C SER A 227 -28.71 7.24 -48.21
N THR A 228 -27.86 7.01 -49.22
CA THR A 228 -27.28 8.07 -50.04
C THR A 228 -28.37 8.57 -50.99
N THR A 229 -28.93 9.75 -50.71
CA THR A 229 -29.62 10.56 -51.71
C THR A 229 -28.56 11.34 -52.51
N GLU A 230 -28.38 10.96 -53.78
CA GLU A 230 -27.63 11.73 -54.77
C GLU A 230 -28.37 13.05 -55.10
N VAL A 231 -27.59 14.11 -55.33
CA VAL A 231 -28.02 15.38 -55.95
C VAL A 231 -27.21 15.57 -57.21
#